data_AF-A0A4Y2W971-F1
#
_entry.id   AF-A0A4Y2W971-F1
#
_cell.length_a   1.000
_cell.length_b   1.000
_cell.length_c   1.000
_cell.angle_alpha   90.00
_cell.angle_beta   90.00
_cell.angle_gamma   90.00
#
_symmetry.space_group_name_H-M   'P 1'
#
loop_
_entity.id
_entity.type
_entity.pdbx_description
1 polymer ?
#
loop_
_entity_poly.entity_id
_entity_poly.type
_entity_poly.pdbx_seq_one_letter_code
_entity_poly.pdbx_strand_id
1 'polypeptide(L)'
;MMALQMKVVVFLAFIAVVACNKCKYLKFTPLHSYCLPPNRNCKLLDTGVTDADKDRVVRLHNEYREKVALGRERHAGHLPSAANMMEMVWDDELAAVAQKHAEQCKFEHDCNKCRQVDRFTVGQNIYMGFSSSMPTETDWPKAMKAFYDEVSTFKKQYVKPFVFGSYGHFTQ
;
A
#
# COMPACT_ATOMS: atom_id res chain seq x y z
N MET A 1 32.25 -65.69 -34.99
CA MET A 1 31.27 -64.59 -35.16
C MET A 1 31.32 -63.71 -33.91
N MET A 2 32.01 -62.57 -33.98
CA MET A 2 32.10 -61.63 -32.85
C MET A 2 30.90 -60.68 -32.91
N ALA A 3 30.01 -60.75 -31.91
CA ALA A 3 28.89 -59.82 -31.78
C ALA A 3 29.38 -58.53 -31.11
N LEU A 4 29.44 -57.44 -31.87
CA LEU A 4 29.76 -56.11 -31.36
C LEU A 4 28.56 -55.56 -30.59
N GLN A 5 28.67 -55.45 -29.26
CA GLN A 5 27.61 -54.86 -28.43
C GLN A 5 27.75 -53.33 -28.40
N MET A 6 26.84 -52.64 -29.09
CA MET A 6 26.80 -51.18 -29.14
C MET A 6 25.95 -50.64 -27.99
N LYS A 7 26.57 -50.00 -26.99
CA LYS A 7 25.85 -49.31 -25.90
C LYS A 7 25.50 -47.90 -26.34
N VAL A 8 24.20 -47.64 -26.55
CA VAL A 8 23.67 -46.30 -26.80
C VAL A 8 23.50 -45.59 -25.45
N VAL A 9 24.28 -44.53 -25.22
CA VAL A 9 24.15 -43.67 -24.04
C VAL A 9 23.33 -42.44 -24.43
N VAL A 10 22.07 -42.39 -23.99
CA VAL A 10 21.20 -41.23 -24.19
C VAL A 10 21.51 -40.21 -23.10
N PHE A 11 22.20 -39.13 -23.45
CA PHE A 11 22.35 -37.97 -22.57
C PHE A 11 21.03 -37.18 -22.55
N LEU A 12 20.19 -37.44 -21.55
CA LEU A 12 19.07 -36.55 -21.22
C LEU A 12 19.64 -35.29 -20.55
N ALA A 13 19.93 -34.26 -21.34
CA ALA A 13 20.20 -32.94 -20.83
C ALA A 13 18.91 -32.39 -20.21
N PHE A 14 18.76 -32.54 -18.89
CA PHE A 14 17.78 -31.78 -18.12
C PHE A 14 18.21 -30.31 -18.15
N ILE A 15 17.75 -29.57 -19.16
CA ILE A 15 17.76 -28.11 -19.12
C ILE A 15 16.76 -27.75 -18.01
N ALA A 16 17.26 -27.57 -16.79
CA ALA A 16 16.52 -26.89 -15.75
C ALA A 16 16.23 -25.49 -16.30
N VAL A 17 15.03 -25.29 -16.83
CA VAL A 17 14.54 -23.95 -17.15
C VAL A 17 14.41 -23.25 -15.81
N VAL A 18 15.46 -22.52 -15.43
CA VAL A 18 15.39 -21.58 -14.31
C VAL A 18 14.41 -20.51 -14.75
N ALA A 19 13.13 -20.72 -14.43
CA ALA A 19 12.12 -19.70 -14.58
C ALA A 19 12.52 -18.56 -13.65
N CYS A 20 13.16 -17.53 -14.21
CA CYS A 20 13.25 -16.25 -13.56
C CYS A 20 11.82 -15.74 -13.45
N ASN A 21 11.18 -15.93 -12.28
CA ASN A 21 9.85 -15.40 -11.99
C ASN A 21 9.94 -13.87 -12.03
N LYS A 22 9.83 -13.32 -13.23
CA LYS A 22 9.76 -11.88 -13.45
C LYS A 22 8.59 -11.34 -12.64
N CYS A 23 8.83 -10.25 -11.91
CA CYS A 23 7.81 -9.59 -11.12
C CYS A 23 6.55 -9.30 -11.96
N LYS A 24 5.38 -9.76 -11.48
CA LYS A 24 4.12 -9.70 -12.24
C LYS A 24 3.67 -8.28 -12.61
N TYR A 25 4.14 -7.28 -11.88
CA TYR A 25 3.75 -5.87 -12.07
C TYR A 25 4.61 -5.11 -13.10
N LEU A 26 5.65 -5.72 -13.65
CA LEU A 26 6.48 -5.10 -14.70
C LEU A 26 5.67 -4.79 -15.98
N LYS A 27 4.49 -5.41 -16.15
CA LYS A 27 3.54 -5.08 -17.21
C LYS A 27 2.99 -3.65 -17.14
N PHE A 28 2.95 -3.03 -15.95
CA PHE A 28 2.48 -1.66 -15.78
C PHE A 28 3.60 -0.64 -16.00
N THR A 29 4.77 -0.90 -15.42
CA THR A 29 5.97 -0.07 -15.55
C THR A 29 7.21 -0.85 -15.08
N PRO A 30 8.39 -0.64 -15.69
CA PRO A 30 9.64 -1.23 -15.20
C PRO A 30 10.04 -0.74 -13.79
N LEU A 31 9.47 0.38 -13.33
CA LEU A 31 9.75 0.99 -12.03
C LEU A 31 8.68 0.66 -10.97
N HIS A 32 7.93 -0.43 -11.16
CA HIS A 32 6.81 -0.72 -10.26
C HIS A 32 7.33 -0.99 -8.84
N SER A 33 6.73 -0.33 -7.84
CA SER A 33 7.22 -0.30 -6.45
C SER A 33 7.40 -1.70 -5.90
N TYR A 34 6.43 -2.60 -6.13
CA TYR A 34 6.52 -4.01 -5.74
C TYR A 34 7.78 -4.73 -6.27
N CYS A 35 8.25 -4.34 -7.46
CA CYS A 35 9.39 -4.99 -8.13
C CYS A 35 10.75 -4.39 -7.71
N LEU A 36 10.77 -3.27 -6.98
CA LEU A 36 12.00 -2.62 -6.56
C LEU A 36 12.64 -3.36 -5.38
N PRO A 37 13.98 -3.53 -5.35
CA PRO A 37 14.66 -3.97 -4.15
C PRO A 37 14.55 -2.88 -3.06
N PRO A 38 14.70 -3.23 -1.76
CA PRO A 38 14.80 -2.24 -0.71
C PRO A 38 15.95 -1.24 -0.96
N ASN A 39 15.76 0.02 -0.60
CA ASN A 39 16.77 1.05 -0.78
C ASN A 39 17.93 0.84 0.21
N ARG A 40 19.12 0.53 -0.31
CA ARG A 40 20.32 0.26 0.49
C ARG A 40 20.87 1.48 1.23
N ASN A 41 20.42 2.69 0.89
CA ASN A 41 20.87 3.93 1.53
C ASN A 41 20.12 4.24 2.83
N CYS A 42 19.06 3.50 3.16
CA CYS A 42 18.41 3.58 4.46
C CYS A 42 18.50 2.25 5.20
N LYS A 43 18.64 2.33 6.53
CA LYS A 43 18.60 1.16 7.40
C LYS A 43 17.16 0.91 7.82
N LEU A 44 16.57 -0.16 7.31
CA LEU A 44 15.28 -0.65 7.78
C LEU A 44 15.47 -1.30 9.16
N LEU A 45 14.78 -0.77 10.17
CA LEU A 45 14.82 -1.27 11.54
C LEU A 45 13.71 -2.28 11.82
N ASP A 46 12.60 -2.12 11.13
CA ASP A 46 11.44 -3.01 11.14
C ASP A 46 10.78 -2.99 9.76
N THR A 47 10.08 -4.07 9.42
CA THR A 47 9.40 -4.23 8.13
C THR A 47 8.16 -5.09 8.27
N GLY A 48 7.13 -4.77 7.49
CA GLY A 48 5.86 -5.49 7.52
C GLY A 48 4.85 -4.85 8.46
N VAL A 49 3.68 -5.46 8.49
CA VAL A 49 2.53 -5.04 9.29
C VAL A 49 1.96 -6.31 9.92
N THR A 50 1.91 -6.37 11.25
CA THR A 50 1.38 -7.54 11.95
C THR A 50 -0.14 -7.66 11.74
N ASP A 51 -0.73 -8.84 11.92
CA ASP A 51 -2.19 -8.97 11.76
C ASP A 51 -2.97 -8.08 12.74
N ALA A 52 -2.44 -7.87 13.96
CA ALA A 52 -2.99 -6.94 14.92
C ALA A 52 -2.98 -5.48 14.41
N ASP A 53 -1.90 -5.09 13.71
CA ASP A 53 -1.79 -3.79 13.07
C ASP A 53 -2.75 -3.64 11.89
N LYS A 54 -2.88 -4.68 11.04
CA LYS A 54 -3.83 -4.69 9.92
C LYS A 54 -5.25 -4.43 10.42
N ASP A 55 -5.66 -5.18 11.43
CA ASP A 55 -6.97 -5.02 12.05
C ASP A 55 -7.09 -3.63 12.68
N ARG A 56 -6.03 -3.12 13.32
CA ARG A 56 -6.05 -1.79 13.94
C ARG A 56 -6.24 -0.69 12.92
N VAL A 57 -5.53 -0.74 11.80
CA VAL A 57 -5.60 0.24 10.71
C VAL A 57 -6.99 0.24 10.08
N VAL A 58 -7.54 -0.94 9.75
CA VAL A 58 -8.89 -1.03 9.16
C VAL A 58 -9.96 -0.52 10.13
N ARG A 59 -9.91 -0.93 11.40
CA ARG A 59 -10.85 -0.44 12.42
C ARG A 59 -10.83 1.09 12.52
N LEU A 60 -9.65 1.70 12.59
CA LEU A 60 -9.52 3.16 12.68
C LEU A 60 -10.10 3.88 11.45
N HIS A 61 -9.83 3.38 10.24
CA HIS A 61 -10.44 3.93 9.03
C HIS A 61 -11.97 3.84 9.10
N ASN A 62 -12.49 2.69 9.50
CA ASN A 62 -13.93 2.46 9.54
C ASN A 62 -14.64 3.28 10.63
N GLU A 63 -14.02 3.47 11.80
CA GLU A 63 -14.52 4.37 12.86
C GLU A 63 -14.67 5.82 12.33
N TYR A 64 -13.67 6.32 11.62
CA TYR A 64 -13.71 7.67 11.03
C TYR A 64 -14.71 7.78 9.88
N ARG A 65 -14.77 6.78 9.00
CA ARG A 65 -15.74 6.72 7.90
C ARG A 65 -17.17 6.67 8.42
N GLU A 66 -17.44 5.88 9.46
CA GLU A 66 -18.74 5.81 10.13
C GLU A 66 -19.10 7.17 10.74
N LYS A 67 -18.17 7.83 11.45
CA LYS A 67 -18.39 9.16 12.03
C LYS A 67 -18.85 10.17 10.98
N VAL A 68 -18.21 10.20 9.82
CA VAL A 68 -18.62 11.05 8.68
C VAL A 68 -19.96 10.59 8.12
N ALA A 69 -20.13 9.29 7.89
CA ALA A 69 -21.35 8.73 7.28
C ALA A 69 -22.61 9.03 8.10
N LEU A 70 -22.51 8.99 9.42
CA LEU A 70 -23.59 9.29 10.35
C LEU A 70 -23.82 10.80 10.56
N GLY A 71 -23.09 11.67 9.87
CA GLY A 71 -23.18 13.13 10.05
C GLY A 71 -22.72 13.61 11.43
N ARG A 72 -21.86 12.83 12.11
CA ARG A 72 -21.33 13.12 13.45
C ARG A 72 -20.03 13.93 13.40
N GLU A 73 -19.46 14.17 12.22
CA GLU A 73 -18.35 15.09 12.03
C GLU A 73 -18.83 16.55 12.07
N ARG A 74 -18.37 17.30 13.07
CA ARG A 74 -18.79 18.68 13.37
C ARG A 74 -17.85 19.72 12.76
N HIS A 75 -16.62 19.34 12.42
CA HIS A 75 -15.70 20.14 11.62
C HIS A 75 -16.20 20.30 10.18
N ALA A 76 -15.47 21.07 9.36
CA ALA A 76 -15.83 21.38 7.97
C ALA A 76 -17.23 21.99 7.75
N GLY A 77 -17.83 22.59 8.80
CA GLY A 77 -19.16 23.19 8.75
C GLY A 77 -20.31 22.19 8.84
N HIS A 78 -20.09 21.07 9.54
CA HIS A 78 -20.99 19.91 9.65
C HIS A 78 -21.13 19.19 8.32
N LEU A 79 -20.35 18.13 8.13
CA LEU A 79 -20.45 17.31 6.93
C LEU A 79 -21.82 16.60 6.87
N PRO A 80 -22.42 16.51 5.67
CA PRO A 80 -23.67 15.77 5.51
C PRO A 80 -23.44 14.27 5.75
N SER A 81 -24.50 13.57 6.16
CA SER A 81 -24.49 12.10 6.19
C SER A 81 -24.24 11.53 4.79
N ALA A 82 -23.54 10.39 4.72
CA ALA A 82 -23.24 9.71 3.47
C ALA A 82 -24.23 8.56 3.24
N ALA A 83 -24.85 8.51 2.07
CA ALA A 83 -25.81 7.46 1.72
C ALA A 83 -25.16 6.11 1.37
N ASN A 84 -23.87 6.09 1.02
CA ASN A 84 -23.18 4.89 0.52
C ASN A 84 -21.70 4.86 0.94
N MET A 85 -21.42 5.05 2.23
CA MET A 85 -20.07 4.95 2.77
C MET A 85 -19.82 3.52 3.28
N MET A 86 -19.25 2.68 2.42
CA MET A 86 -19.02 1.27 2.74
C MET A 86 -17.86 1.06 3.71
N GLU A 87 -17.92 -0.03 4.47
CA GLU A 87 -16.81 -0.48 5.31
C GLU A 87 -15.60 -0.88 4.45
N MET A 88 -14.40 -0.45 4.86
CA MET A 88 -13.14 -0.90 4.26
C MET A 88 -12.73 -2.25 4.82
N VAL A 89 -12.06 -3.04 3.97
CA VAL A 89 -11.41 -4.29 4.36
C VAL A 89 -9.93 -4.23 4.03
N TRP A 90 -9.13 -5.03 4.74
CA TRP A 90 -7.71 -5.15 4.43
C TRP A 90 -7.50 -5.83 3.07
N ASP A 91 -6.47 -5.40 2.35
CA ASP A 91 -6.08 -5.97 1.07
C ASP A 91 -4.58 -6.27 1.05
N ASP A 92 -4.22 -7.55 1.10
CA ASP A 92 -2.81 -7.97 1.17
C ASP A 92 -2.03 -7.63 -0.11
N GLU A 93 -2.68 -7.50 -1.26
CA GLU A 93 -2.01 -7.09 -2.49
C GLU A 93 -1.58 -5.63 -2.41
N LEU A 94 -2.49 -4.74 -1.98
CA LEU A 94 -2.18 -3.32 -1.79
C LEU A 94 -1.14 -3.14 -0.69
N ALA A 95 -1.26 -3.88 0.41
CA ALA A 95 -0.30 -3.84 1.52
C ALA A 95 1.11 -4.21 1.08
N ALA A 96 1.26 -5.27 0.26
CA ALA A 96 2.56 -5.68 -0.23
C ALA A 96 3.18 -4.63 -1.18
N VAL A 97 2.38 -3.99 -2.04
CA VAL A 97 2.86 -2.87 -2.88
C VAL A 97 3.29 -1.68 -2.01
N ALA A 98 2.49 -1.30 -1.01
CA ALA A 98 2.77 -0.19 -0.09
C ALA A 98 4.04 -0.45 0.75
N GLN A 99 4.23 -1.68 1.25
CA GLN A 99 5.43 -2.07 1.98
C GLN A 99 6.69 -1.88 1.13
N LYS A 100 6.64 -2.30 -0.14
CA LYS A 100 7.77 -2.15 -1.08
C LYS A 100 8.09 -0.69 -1.42
N HIS A 101 7.07 0.18 -1.43
CA HIS A 101 7.27 1.63 -1.51
C HIS A 101 7.91 2.21 -0.23
N ALA A 102 7.41 1.81 0.95
CA ALA A 102 7.97 2.27 2.23
C ALA A 102 9.45 1.88 2.40
N GLU A 103 9.85 0.71 1.92
CA GLU A 103 11.25 0.23 1.88
C GLU A 103 12.18 1.10 1.03
N GLN A 104 11.65 2.05 0.25
CA GLN A 104 12.46 3.02 -0.49
C GLN A 104 12.92 4.20 0.39
N CYS A 105 12.29 4.39 1.56
CA CYS A 105 12.60 5.45 2.53
C CYS A 105 12.57 6.86 1.93
N LYS A 106 11.62 7.13 1.04
CA LYS A 106 11.39 8.45 0.45
C LYS A 106 10.01 8.95 0.82
N PHE A 107 9.95 10.15 1.40
CA PHE A 107 8.67 10.78 1.75
C PHE A 107 8.05 11.48 0.54
N GLU A 108 7.64 10.68 -0.43
CA GLU A 108 6.96 11.13 -1.64
C GLU A 108 6.02 10.03 -2.13
N HIS A 109 5.02 10.42 -2.92
CA HIS A 109 4.20 9.43 -3.61
C HIS A 109 5.02 8.74 -4.71
N ASP A 110 4.81 7.43 -4.87
CA ASP A 110 5.26 6.77 -6.09
C ASP A 110 4.36 7.13 -7.28
N CYS A 111 4.85 6.84 -8.49
CA CYS A 111 4.09 7.13 -9.69
C CYS A 111 2.79 6.31 -9.74
N ASN A 112 1.74 6.81 -10.39
CA ASN A 112 0.45 6.09 -10.44
C ASN A 112 0.57 4.67 -11.03
N LYS A 113 1.40 4.50 -12.07
CA LYS A 113 1.68 3.17 -12.65
C LYS A 113 2.53 2.29 -11.72
N CYS A 114 3.25 2.89 -10.77
CA CYS A 114 4.19 2.20 -9.87
C CYS A 114 3.48 1.43 -8.75
N ARG A 115 2.23 1.80 -8.44
CA ARG A 115 1.34 1.16 -7.45
C ARG A 115 0.11 0.50 -8.06
N GLN A 116 0.11 0.33 -9.39
CA GLN A 116 -1.06 -0.16 -10.10
C GLN A 116 -1.25 -1.66 -9.88
N VAL A 117 -2.48 -2.06 -9.56
CA VAL A 117 -2.91 -3.47 -9.55
C VAL A 117 -3.88 -3.73 -10.70
N ASP A 118 -4.15 -5.01 -10.99
CA ASP A 118 -5.07 -5.38 -12.07
C ASP A 118 -6.53 -4.98 -11.80
N ARG A 119 -6.91 -4.94 -10.52
CA ARG A 119 -8.31 -4.85 -10.11
C ARG A 119 -8.90 -3.45 -10.23
N PHE A 120 -8.11 -2.41 -9.97
CA PHE A 120 -8.57 -1.02 -9.92
C PHE A 120 -7.41 -0.02 -9.82
N THR A 121 -7.70 1.26 -10.04
CA THR A 121 -6.79 2.38 -9.73
C THR A 121 -6.58 2.51 -8.23
N VAL A 122 -5.34 2.76 -7.80
CA VAL A 122 -4.93 2.73 -6.39
C VAL A 122 -4.62 4.14 -5.88
N GLY A 123 -5.30 4.55 -4.81
CA GLY A 123 -5.01 5.75 -4.00
C GLY A 123 -3.79 5.57 -3.10
N GLN A 124 -3.33 6.62 -2.41
CA GLN A 124 -2.20 6.50 -1.47
C GLN A 124 -2.19 7.68 -0.51
N ASN A 125 -2.11 7.37 0.78
CA ASN A 125 -1.74 8.30 1.84
C ASN A 125 -0.35 7.90 2.36
N ILE A 126 0.49 8.88 2.74
CA ILE A 126 1.83 8.63 3.29
C ILE A 126 2.00 9.38 4.61
N TYR A 127 2.64 8.72 5.58
CA TYR A 127 2.93 9.30 6.90
C TYR A 127 4.40 9.13 7.24
N MET A 128 5.00 10.12 7.89
CA MET A 128 6.35 10.06 8.42
C MET A 128 6.39 10.65 9.82
N GLY A 129 6.86 9.83 10.78
CA GLY A 129 7.13 10.25 12.15
C GLY A 129 8.64 10.35 12.39
N PHE A 130 9.03 11.24 13.30
CA PHE A 130 10.43 11.39 13.74
C PHE A 130 10.51 11.14 15.25
N SER A 131 11.54 10.40 15.66
CA SER A 131 11.84 10.12 17.07
C SER A 131 13.36 10.07 17.26
N SER A 132 13.83 10.54 18.41
CA SER A 132 15.22 10.35 18.86
C SER A 132 15.44 8.99 19.53
N SER A 133 14.36 8.32 19.93
CA SER A 133 14.39 7.00 20.56
C SER A 133 14.15 5.91 19.51
N MET A 134 14.76 4.75 19.71
CA MET A 134 14.50 3.57 18.89
C MET A 134 12.99 3.25 18.93
N PRO A 135 12.31 3.19 17.78
CA PRO A 135 10.90 2.82 17.75
C PRO A 135 10.74 1.36 18.18
N THR A 136 9.79 1.10 19.07
CA THR A 136 9.39 -0.24 19.50
C THR A 136 8.23 -0.77 18.67
N GLU A 137 7.33 0.11 18.23
CA GLU A 137 6.15 -0.19 17.44
C GLU A 137 5.73 1.03 16.59
N THR A 138 4.93 0.78 15.55
CA THR A 138 4.34 1.84 14.74
C THR A 138 3.08 2.39 15.43
N ASP A 139 3.04 3.70 15.65
CA ASP A 139 1.85 4.38 16.21
C ASP A 139 0.79 4.61 15.13
N TRP A 140 0.08 3.55 14.78
CA TRP A 140 -1.03 3.60 13.81
C TRP A 140 -2.14 4.58 14.20
N PRO A 141 -2.59 4.68 15.47
CA PRO A 141 -3.56 5.69 15.88
C PRO A 141 -3.13 7.11 15.52
N LYS A 142 -1.86 7.46 15.75
CA LYS A 142 -1.33 8.79 15.41
C LYS A 142 -1.31 9.04 13.90
N ALA A 143 -0.90 8.06 13.10
CA ALA A 143 -0.90 8.18 11.63
C ALA A 143 -2.33 8.38 11.09
N MET A 144 -3.28 7.54 11.52
CA MET A 144 -4.68 7.63 11.08
C MET A 144 -5.35 8.93 11.51
N LYS A 145 -5.06 9.38 12.74
CA LYS A 145 -5.55 10.66 13.23
C LYS A 145 -4.98 11.83 12.42
N ALA A 146 -3.70 11.77 12.05
CA ALA A 146 -3.08 12.82 11.22
C ALA A 146 -3.76 12.95 9.84
N PHE A 147 -4.10 11.82 9.21
CA PHE A 147 -4.88 11.85 7.97
C PHE A 147 -6.27 12.44 8.18
N TYR A 148 -6.96 12.02 9.24
CA TYR A 148 -8.32 12.47 9.51
C TYR A 148 -8.42 13.94 9.90
N ASP A 149 -7.49 14.44 10.71
CA ASP A 149 -7.48 15.81 11.25
C ASP A 149 -7.43 16.89 10.15
N GLU A 150 -7.04 16.53 8.92
CA GLU A 150 -7.12 17.42 7.76
C GLU A 150 -8.56 17.92 7.47
N VAL A 151 -9.58 17.21 7.98
CA VAL A 151 -10.99 17.67 7.96
C VAL A 151 -11.17 19.08 8.52
N SER A 152 -10.27 19.52 9.42
CA SER A 152 -10.28 20.87 9.97
C SER A 152 -10.05 21.97 8.91
N THR A 153 -9.36 21.64 7.81
CA THR A 153 -9.11 22.54 6.67
C THR A 153 -10.08 22.32 5.51
N PHE A 154 -10.86 21.23 5.57
CA PHE A 154 -11.91 20.93 4.60
C PHE A 154 -13.17 21.78 4.82
N LYS A 155 -14.01 21.89 3.80
CA LYS A 155 -15.32 22.56 3.89
C LYS A 155 -16.37 21.73 3.18
N LYS A 156 -17.57 21.61 3.75
CA LYS A 156 -18.69 20.86 3.15
C LYS A 156 -19.00 21.21 1.70
N GLN A 157 -18.77 22.46 1.29
CA GLN A 157 -18.98 22.94 -0.08
C GLN A 157 -18.01 22.28 -1.09
N TYR A 158 -16.90 21.72 -0.62
CA TYR A 158 -15.91 21.00 -1.44
C TYR A 158 -16.27 19.53 -1.66
N VAL A 159 -17.42 19.05 -1.16
CA VAL A 159 -17.89 17.69 -1.45
C VAL A 159 -18.47 17.59 -2.86
N LYS A 160 -19.21 18.63 -3.30
CA LYS A 160 -19.92 18.61 -4.59
C LYS A 160 -20.01 20.03 -5.20
N PRO A 161 -19.25 20.32 -6.28
CA PRO A 161 -18.22 19.46 -6.86
C PRO A 161 -17.05 19.24 -5.91
N PHE A 162 -16.31 18.15 -6.12
CA PHE A 162 -15.08 17.92 -5.36
C PHE A 162 -14.06 19.02 -5.68
N VAL A 163 -13.47 19.62 -4.63
CA VAL A 163 -12.34 20.54 -4.77
C VAL A 163 -11.16 19.89 -4.08
N PHE A 164 -10.02 19.80 -4.77
CA PHE A 164 -8.78 19.28 -4.19
C PHE A 164 -8.05 20.37 -3.40
N GLY A 165 -7.32 19.99 -2.36
CA GLY A 165 -6.56 20.91 -1.52
C GLY A 165 -5.62 20.18 -0.55
N SER A 166 -5.21 20.88 0.51
CA SER A 166 -4.32 20.37 1.56
C SER A 166 -4.97 19.34 2.50
N TYR A 167 -6.09 18.74 2.09
CA TYR A 167 -6.88 17.76 2.84
C TYR A 167 -6.97 16.43 2.09
N GLY A 168 -5.98 16.18 1.23
CA GLY A 168 -5.91 15.02 0.35
C GLY A 168 -5.98 13.71 1.12
N HIS A 169 -5.34 13.63 2.29
CA HIS A 169 -5.36 12.42 3.11
C HIS A 169 -6.74 12.15 3.69
N PHE A 170 -7.45 13.18 4.17
CA PHE A 170 -8.81 13.04 4.68
C PHE A 170 -9.82 12.65 3.58
N THR A 171 -9.67 13.22 2.38
CA THR A 171 -10.64 13.02 1.29
C THR A 171 -10.46 11.73 0.51
N GLN A 172 -9.32 11.05 0.67
CA GLN A 172 -9.05 9.74 0.07
C GLN A 172 -9.72 8.63 0.88
#